data_AF-A0A432MMD3-F1
#
_entry.id   AF-A0A432MMD3-F1
#
_cell.length_a   1.000
_cell.length_b   1.000
_cell.length_c   1.000
_cell.angle_alpha   90.00
_cell.angle_beta   90.00
_cell.angle_gamma   90.00
#
_symmetry.space_group_name_H-M   'P 1'
#
loop_
_entity.id
_entity.type
_entity.pdbx_description
1 polymer ?
#
loop_
_entity_poly.entity_id
_entity_poly.type
_entity_poly.pdbx_seq_one_letter_code
_entity_poly.pdbx_strand_id
1 'polypeptide(L)'
;MSHNAFADAGRFAFTYAQQLTGDLEAAMRDHKLVAECWEFEDSLTLLNRLLGNVVFFGMKWLAAKTRPMPPEAYESERPLAEALCRLSEVCSEIDQAIGWFEGQGLLVEGAAGFRRNRSAVDALYRSARFPENPRPITIGQDGCLYEVTGDRIIVPGLEPESVLTSLADRAAGRFSPLPNPGAESDR
;
A
#
# COMPACT_ATOMS: atom_id res chain seq x y z
N MET A 1 2.62 18.67 15.20
CA MET A 1 1.27 18.24 15.63
C MET A 1 0.55 17.36 14.61
N SER A 2 0.62 17.64 13.30
CA SER A 2 -0.09 16.84 12.27
C SER A 2 0.39 15.37 12.17
N HIS A 3 1.69 15.11 12.35
CA HIS A 3 2.26 13.76 12.22
C HIS A 3 1.70 12.75 13.25
N ASN A 4 1.68 13.11 14.53
CA ASN A 4 1.16 12.21 15.57
C ASN A 4 -0.34 11.97 15.41
N ALA A 5 -1.12 13.00 15.07
CA ALA A 5 -2.55 12.85 14.78
C ALA A 5 -2.80 11.93 13.58
N PHE A 6 -1.96 11.99 12.54
CA PHE A 6 -2.04 11.10 11.39
C PHE A 6 -1.71 9.65 11.77
N ALA A 7 -0.63 9.44 12.52
CA ALA A 7 -0.23 8.12 13.00
C ALA A 7 -1.30 7.49 13.92
N ASP A 8 -1.86 8.26 14.86
CA ASP A 8 -2.92 7.80 15.75
C ASP A 8 -4.20 7.46 14.97
N ALA A 9 -4.60 8.32 14.02
CA ALA A 9 -5.75 8.04 13.14
C ALA A 9 -5.53 6.75 12.34
N GLY A 10 -4.33 6.55 11.79
CA GLY A 10 -3.95 5.34 11.07
C GLY A 10 -4.04 4.10 11.97
N ARG A 11 -3.52 4.18 13.20
CA ARG A 11 -3.60 3.08 14.18
C ARG A 11 -5.05 2.73 14.51
N PHE A 12 -5.89 3.71 14.81
CA PHE A 12 -7.30 3.45 15.14
C PHE A 12 -8.06 2.84 13.97
N ALA A 13 -7.87 3.38 12.76
CA ALA A 13 -8.47 2.82 11.56
C ALA A 13 -8.01 1.38 11.31
N PHE A 14 -6.71 1.11 11.47
CA PHE A 14 -6.14 -0.23 11.28
C PHE A 14 -6.68 -1.24 12.29
N THR A 15 -6.63 -0.93 13.60
CA THR A 15 -7.15 -1.82 14.64
C THR A 15 -8.63 -2.14 14.42
N TYR A 16 -9.43 -1.13 14.04
CA TYR A 16 -10.85 -1.34 13.76
C TYR A 16 -11.08 -2.16 12.49
N ALA A 17 -10.31 -1.91 11.42
CA ALA A 17 -10.41 -2.67 10.17
C ALA A 17 -10.01 -4.15 10.36
N GLN A 18 -9.00 -4.44 11.18
CA GLN A 18 -8.62 -5.81 11.51
C GLN A 18 -9.73 -6.54 12.28
N GLN A 19 -10.35 -5.87 13.26
CA GLN A 19 -11.48 -6.44 13.98
C GLN A 19 -12.64 -6.76 13.02
N LEU A 20 -13.01 -5.79 12.18
CA LEU A 20 -14.06 -5.97 11.18
C LEU A 20 -13.77 -7.12 10.21
N THR A 21 -12.52 -7.31 9.81
CA THR A 21 -12.13 -8.41 8.94
C THR A 21 -12.32 -9.77 9.63
N GLY A 22 -11.95 -9.87 10.92
CA GLY A 22 -12.21 -11.07 11.71
C GLY A 22 -13.71 -11.38 11.86
N ASP A 23 -14.52 -10.34 12.08
CA ASP A 23 -15.98 -10.47 12.18
C ASP A 23 -16.59 -10.91 10.84
N LEU A 24 -16.11 -10.35 9.72
CA LEU A 24 -16.50 -10.76 8.37
C LEU A 24 -16.15 -12.21 8.05
N GLU A 25 -14.93 -12.64 8.37
CA GLU A 25 -14.51 -14.03 8.16
C GLU A 25 -15.37 -15.02 8.95
N ALA A 26 -15.80 -14.63 10.16
CA ALA A 26 -16.71 -15.43 10.97
C ALA A 26 -18.11 -15.50 10.33
N ALA A 27 -18.66 -14.35 9.93
CA ALA A 27 -19.98 -14.25 9.29
C ALA A 27 -20.04 -15.07 7.98
N MET A 28 -19.00 -14.98 7.14
CA MET A 28 -18.93 -15.75 5.88
C MET A 28 -18.98 -17.28 6.08
N ARG A 29 -18.65 -17.79 7.28
CA ARG A 29 -18.71 -19.24 7.61
C ARG A 29 -20.09 -19.68 8.08
N ASP A 30 -20.88 -18.80 8.70
CA ASP A 30 -22.16 -19.15 9.34
C ASP A 30 -23.39 -18.99 8.43
N HIS A 31 -23.20 -18.48 7.20
CA HIS A 31 -24.22 -18.36 6.14
C HIS A 31 -25.52 -17.60 6.54
N LYS A 32 -25.52 -16.78 7.59
CA LYS A 32 -26.69 -15.96 7.99
C LYS A 32 -26.66 -14.57 7.35
N LEU A 33 -26.61 -14.58 6.02
CA LEU A 33 -26.35 -13.46 5.11
C LEU A 33 -27.07 -12.12 5.40
N VAL A 34 -28.35 -12.12 5.76
CA VAL A 34 -29.15 -10.87 5.78
C VAL A 34 -28.96 -10.07 7.07
N ALA A 35 -28.94 -10.74 8.23
CA ALA A 35 -28.73 -10.05 9.51
C ALA A 35 -27.28 -9.56 9.65
N GLU A 36 -26.34 -10.35 9.15
CA GLU A 36 -24.91 -10.04 9.14
C GLU A 36 -24.59 -8.86 8.21
N CYS A 37 -25.35 -8.68 7.11
CA CYS A 37 -25.16 -7.55 6.20
C CYS A 37 -25.45 -6.20 6.87
N TRP A 38 -26.50 -6.10 7.71
CA TRP A 38 -26.84 -4.86 8.40
C TRP A 38 -25.80 -4.47 9.45
N GLU A 39 -25.37 -5.42 10.28
CA GLU A 39 -24.33 -5.18 11.29
C GLU A 39 -22.98 -4.83 10.63
N PHE A 40 -22.72 -5.42 9.46
CA PHE A 40 -21.58 -5.08 8.65
C PHE A 40 -21.66 -3.64 8.11
N GLU A 41 -22.81 -3.19 7.61
CA GLU A 41 -23.00 -1.82 7.08
C GLU A 41 -22.80 -0.74 8.16
N ASP A 42 -23.28 -0.98 9.38
CA ASP A 42 -23.03 -0.08 10.52
C ASP A 42 -21.53 0.01 10.84
N SER A 43 -20.85 -1.13 10.85
CA SER A 43 -19.41 -1.20 11.08
C SER A 43 -18.62 -0.54 9.96
N LEU A 44 -19.03 -0.73 8.70
CA LEU A 44 -18.45 -0.10 7.53
C LEU A 44 -18.63 1.42 7.56
N THR A 45 -19.75 1.91 8.09
CA THR A 45 -20.00 3.34 8.30
C THR A 45 -19.03 3.94 9.31
N LEU A 46 -18.74 3.24 10.41
CA LEU A 46 -17.74 3.70 11.37
C LEU A 46 -16.33 3.66 10.77
N LEU A 47 -15.96 2.58 10.08
CA LEU A 47 -14.67 2.49 9.39
C LEU A 47 -14.50 3.62 8.37
N ASN A 48 -15.55 3.96 7.62
CA ASN A 48 -15.56 5.10 6.71
C ASN A 48 -15.18 6.42 7.39
N ARG A 49 -15.70 6.69 8.59
CA ARG A 49 -15.35 7.88 9.36
C ARG A 49 -13.88 7.85 9.80
N LEU A 50 -13.39 6.69 10.25
CA LEU A 50 -12.00 6.52 10.66
C LEU A 50 -11.04 6.72 9.49
N LEU A 51 -11.31 6.11 8.33
CA LEU A 51 -10.52 6.33 7.12
C LEU A 51 -10.60 7.78 6.64
N GLY A 52 -11.76 8.43 6.75
CA GLY A 52 -11.90 9.86 6.49
C GLY A 52 -10.96 10.72 7.33
N ASN A 53 -10.76 10.38 8.61
CA ASN A 53 -9.78 11.04 9.47
C ASN A 53 -8.34 10.81 9.01
N VAL A 54 -8.00 9.56 8.64
CA VAL A 54 -6.69 9.21 8.06
C VAL A 54 -6.42 10.07 6.83
N VAL A 55 -7.37 10.15 5.91
CA VAL A 55 -7.26 10.96 4.69
C VAL A 55 -7.08 12.44 5.03
N PHE A 56 -7.90 12.98 5.93
CA PHE A 56 -7.81 14.39 6.34
C PHE A 56 -6.44 14.74 6.94
N PHE A 57 -5.94 13.95 7.89
CA PHE A 57 -4.65 14.21 8.51
C PHE A 57 -3.48 13.92 7.56
N GLY A 58 -3.60 12.90 6.70
CA GLY A 58 -2.62 12.57 5.68
C GLY A 58 -2.44 13.68 4.66
N MET A 59 -3.53 14.30 4.20
CA MET A 59 -3.45 15.45 3.29
C MET A 59 -2.79 16.66 3.94
N LYS A 60 -3.08 16.93 5.23
CA LYS A 60 -2.38 17.98 5.99
C LYS A 60 -0.89 17.69 6.17
N TRP A 61 -0.54 16.42 6.37
CA TRP A 61 0.85 15.99 6.47
C TRP A 61 1.57 16.15 5.12
N LEU A 62 0.97 15.73 4.01
CA LEU A 62 1.51 15.97 2.67
C LEU A 62 1.69 17.45 2.37
N ALA A 63 0.70 18.28 2.70
CA ALA A 63 0.79 19.74 2.49
C ALA A 63 1.91 20.39 3.33
N ALA A 64 2.28 19.80 4.47
CA ALA A 64 3.41 20.28 5.28
C ALA A 64 4.77 19.91 4.65
N LYS A 65 4.82 18.90 3.78
CA LYS A 65 6.01 18.49 3.03
C LYS A 65 6.19 19.31 1.76
N THR A 66 6.55 20.57 1.93
CA THR A 66 6.85 21.47 0.80
C THR A 66 8.32 21.50 0.41
N ARG A 67 9.17 20.69 1.05
CA ARG A 67 10.63 20.70 0.83
C ARG A 67 11.18 19.28 0.64
N PRO A 68 12.26 19.12 -0.15
CA PRO A 68 13.00 17.87 -0.22
C PRO A 68 13.42 17.45 1.19
N MET A 69 13.04 16.24 1.59
CA MET A 69 13.44 15.72 2.90
C MET A 69 14.89 15.26 2.88
N PRO A 70 15.68 15.52 3.93
CA PRO A 70 17.00 14.93 4.08
C PRO A 70 16.90 13.40 4.29
N PRO A 71 17.95 12.63 3.98
CA PRO A 71 17.97 11.18 4.14
C PRO A 71 17.49 10.67 5.50
N GLU A 72 17.90 11.32 6.60
CA GLU A 72 17.53 10.87 7.95
C GLU A 72 16.03 11.02 8.25
N ALA A 73 15.35 11.94 7.57
CA ALA A 73 13.92 12.14 7.74
C ALA A 73 13.10 11.00 7.09
N TYR A 74 13.63 10.30 6.07
CA TYR A 74 12.94 9.14 5.49
C TYR A 74 12.88 7.96 6.45
N GLU A 75 13.96 7.69 7.20
CA GLU A 75 13.95 6.65 8.23
C GLU A 75 12.92 6.94 9.32
N SER A 76 12.73 8.22 9.66
CA SER A 76 11.72 8.63 10.63
C SER A 76 10.27 8.43 10.14
N GLU A 77 10.06 8.39 8.83
CA GLU A 77 8.74 8.24 8.20
C GLU A 77 8.42 6.81 7.75
N ARG A 78 9.42 5.95 7.68
CA ARG A 78 9.25 4.54 7.32
C ARG A 78 8.16 3.83 8.15
N PRO A 79 8.07 4.00 9.49
CA PRO A 79 7.00 3.38 10.28
C PRO A 79 5.59 3.81 9.85
N LEU A 80 5.43 5.06 9.40
CA LEU A 80 4.16 5.58 8.90
C LEU A 80 3.81 4.97 7.54
N ALA A 81 4.79 4.86 6.63
CA ALA A 81 4.60 4.20 5.34
C ALA A 81 4.24 2.71 5.52
N GLU A 82 4.89 2.01 6.45
CA GLU A 82 4.57 0.62 6.80
C GLU A 82 3.16 0.50 7.40
N ALA A 83 2.76 1.42 8.28
CA ALA A 83 1.41 1.45 8.84
C ALA A 83 0.33 1.68 7.76
N LEU A 84 0.57 2.59 6.82
CA LEU A 84 -0.34 2.83 5.70
C LEU A 84 -0.42 1.63 4.74
N CYS A 85 0.70 0.91 4.54
CA CYS A 85 0.73 -0.33 3.77
C CYS A 85 -0.21 -1.37 4.37
N ARG A 86 -0.06 -1.64 5.68
CA ARG A 86 -0.90 -2.62 6.39
C ARG A 86 -2.38 -2.21 6.38
N LEU A 87 -2.67 -0.92 6.55
CA LEU A 87 -4.05 -0.41 6.46
C LEU A 87 -4.64 -0.62 5.06
N SER A 88 -3.86 -0.36 4.00
CA SER A 88 -4.25 -0.59 2.61
C SER A 88 -4.54 -2.07 2.33
N GLU A 89 -3.70 -2.98 2.83
CA GLU A 89 -3.86 -4.44 2.72
C GLU A 89 -5.18 -4.89 3.36
N VAL A 90 -5.42 -4.55 4.64
CA VAL A 90 -6.67 -4.91 5.33
C VAL A 90 -7.89 -4.30 4.64
N CYS A 91 -7.79 -3.05 4.16
CA CYS A 91 -8.88 -2.45 3.40
C CYS A 91 -9.15 -3.17 2.06
N SER A 92 -8.14 -3.82 1.48
CA SER A 92 -8.32 -4.66 0.30
C SER A 92 -9.10 -5.94 0.61
N GLU A 93 -8.86 -6.56 1.75
CA GLU A 93 -9.59 -7.75 2.20
C GLU A 93 -11.07 -7.42 2.43
N ILE A 94 -11.35 -6.28 3.08
CA ILE A 94 -12.73 -5.80 3.29
C ILE A 94 -13.42 -5.52 1.94
N ASP A 95 -12.74 -4.89 0.96
CA ASP A 95 -13.35 -4.64 -0.35
C ASP A 95 -13.66 -5.93 -1.13
N GLN A 96 -12.84 -6.97 -0.96
CA GLN A 96 -13.13 -8.30 -1.51
C GLN A 96 -14.37 -8.91 -0.86
N ALA A 97 -14.53 -8.77 0.46
CA ALA A 97 -15.73 -9.22 1.17
C ALA A 97 -16.99 -8.45 0.72
N ILE A 98 -16.90 -7.13 0.56
CA ILE A 98 -17.98 -6.31 -0.03
C ILE A 98 -18.34 -6.84 -1.43
N GLY A 99 -17.33 -7.10 -2.27
CA GLY A 99 -17.55 -7.65 -3.61
C GLY A 99 -18.20 -9.02 -3.61
N TRP A 100 -17.95 -9.84 -2.58
CA TRP A 100 -18.62 -11.13 -2.40
C TRP A 100 -20.11 -10.96 -2.07
N PHE A 101 -20.47 -10.04 -1.16
CA PHE A 101 -21.88 -9.72 -0.88
C PHE A 101 -22.59 -9.15 -2.10
N GLU A 102 -21.96 -8.20 -2.81
CA GLU A 102 -22.49 -7.61 -4.05
C GLU A 102 -22.66 -8.67 -5.15
N GLY A 103 -21.75 -9.64 -5.24
CA GLY A 103 -21.85 -10.78 -6.15
C GLY A 103 -23.05 -11.69 -5.90
N GLN A 104 -23.61 -11.68 -4.68
CA GLN A 104 -24.85 -12.37 -4.34
C GLN A 104 -26.10 -11.52 -4.56
N GLY A 105 -25.96 -10.30 -5.09
CA GLY A 105 -27.06 -9.39 -5.35
C GLY A 105 -27.46 -8.53 -4.14
N LEU A 106 -26.66 -8.53 -3.06
CA LEU A 106 -26.87 -7.64 -1.92
C LEU A 106 -26.22 -6.29 -2.20
N LEU A 107 -26.94 -5.20 -1.96
CA LEU A 107 -26.35 -3.87 -2.02
C LEU A 107 -25.79 -3.54 -0.63
N VAL A 108 -24.49 -3.29 -0.54
CA VAL A 108 -23.83 -2.93 0.72
C VAL A 108 -23.82 -1.40 0.87
N GLU A 109 -24.59 -0.89 1.81
CA GLU A 109 -24.59 0.54 2.13
C GLU A 109 -23.21 1.00 2.63
N GLY A 110 -22.75 2.17 2.17
CA GLY A 110 -21.44 2.72 2.54
C GLY A 110 -20.23 2.20 1.75
N ALA A 111 -20.39 1.15 0.93
CA ALA A 111 -19.32 0.58 0.09
C ALA A 111 -18.65 1.61 -0.85
N ALA A 112 -19.45 2.47 -1.48
CA ALA A 112 -18.92 3.53 -2.36
C ALA A 112 -18.12 4.60 -1.60
N GLY A 113 -18.49 4.89 -0.35
CA GLY A 113 -17.71 5.75 0.55
C GLY A 113 -16.38 5.09 0.91
N PHE A 114 -16.44 3.79 1.22
CA PHE A 114 -15.28 3.00 1.62
C PHE A 114 -14.25 2.92 0.52
N ARG A 115 -14.65 2.56 -0.70
CA ARG A 115 -13.75 2.49 -1.87
C ARG A 115 -13.07 3.82 -2.17
N ARG A 116 -13.78 4.95 -2.02
CA ARG A 116 -13.20 6.29 -2.17
C ARG A 116 -12.14 6.57 -1.10
N ASN A 117 -12.45 6.30 0.16
CA ASN A 117 -11.53 6.49 1.27
C ASN A 117 -10.30 5.57 1.15
N ARG A 118 -10.49 4.30 0.82
CA ARG A 118 -9.43 3.34 0.52
C ARG A 118 -8.50 3.87 -0.58
N SER A 119 -9.07 4.28 -1.72
CA SER A 119 -8.26 4.82 -2.82
C SER A 119 -7.44 6.04 -2.42
N ALA A 120 -7.94 6.87 -1.50
CA ALA A 120 -7.20 8.00 -0.96
C ALA A 120 -6.09 7.56 0.01
N VAL A 121 -6.33 6.55 0.85
CA VAL A 121 -5.29 5.91 1.68
C VAL A 121 -4.18 5.31 0.80
N ASP A 122 -4.52 4.63 -0.29
CA ASP A 122 -3.55 4.07 -1.24
C ASP A 122 -2.71 5.16 -1.92
N ALA A 123 -3.30 6.32 -2.19
CA ALA A 123 -2.57 7.49 -2.69
C ALA A 123 -1.61 8.06 -1.62
N LEU A 124 -2.05 8.15 -0.36
CA LEU A 124 -1.19 8.56 0.75
C LEU A 124 -0.02 7.59 0.96
N TYR A 125 -0.28 6.29 0.91
CA TYR A 125 0.75 5.25 0.98
C TYR A 125 1.77 5.41 -0.15
N ARG A 126 1.32 5.55 -1.40
CA ARG A 126 2.23 5.75 -2.55
C ARG A 126 3.08 7.01 -2.38
N SER A 127 2.48 8.10 -1.88
CA SER A 127 3.19 9.35 -1.62
C SER A 127 4.19 9.24 -0.46
N ALA A 128 3.91 8.40 0.53
CA ALA A 128 4.80 8.12 1.65
C ALA A 128 5.96 7.18 1.26
N ARG A 129 5.69 6.19 0.40
CA ARG A 129 6.67 5.19 -0.06
C ARG A 129 7.57 5.68 -1.19
N PHE A 130 7.00 6.45 -2.12
CA PHE A 130 7.69 7.00 -3.28
C PHE A 130 7.56 8.53 -3.24
N PRO A 131 8.38 9.21 -2.41
CA PRO A 131 8.48 10.67 -2.48
C PRO A 131 8.77 11.08 -3.93
N GLU A 132 8.16 12.18 -4.41
CA GLU A 132 8.15 12.62 -5.83
C GLU A 132 9.54 12.77 -6.49
N ASN A 133 10.62 12.70 -5.71
CA ASN A 133 11.97 12.50 -6.22
C ASN A 133 12.40 11.04 -5.98
N PRO A 134 12.16 10.11 -6.93
CA PRO A 134 12.87 8.85 -6.92
C PRO A 134 14.37 9.17 -6.90
N ARG A 135 15.07 8.70 -5.86
CA ARG A 135 16.52 8.91 -5.78
C ARG A 135 17.13 8.26 -7.02
N PRO A 136 17.99 8.97 -7.77
CA PRO A 136 18.57 8.41 -8.98
C PRO A 136 19.30 7.13 -8.60
N ILE A 137 18.92 6.03 -9.24
CA ILE A 137 19.66 4.78 -9.17
C ILE A 137 20.70 4.84 -10.29
N THR A 138 21.97 4.77 -9.93
CA THR A 138 23.07 4.71 -10.91
C THR A 138 23.57 3.28 -11.00
N ILE A 139 23.88 2.81 -12.19
CA ILE A 139 24.63 1.56 -12.38
C ILE A 139 26.11 1.93 -12.37
N GLY A 140 26.87 1.43 -11.39
CA GLY A 140 28.31 1.70 -11.31
C GLY A 140 29.08 0.90 -12.35
N GLN A 141 30.38 1.20 -12.48
CA GLN A 141 31.25 0.52 -13.45
C GLN A 141 31.50 -0.97 -13.12
N ASP A 142 31.22 -1.39 -11.89
CA ASP A 142 31.20 -2.79 -11.47
C ASP A 142 29.85 -3.48 -11.72
N GLY A 143 28.91 -2.75 -12.34
CA GLY A 143 27.58 -3.24 -12.68
C GLY A 143 26.57 -3.23 -11.52
N CYS A 144 26.98 -2.88 -10.31
CA CYS A 144 26.04 -2.83 -9.18
C CYS A 144 25.06 -1.66 -9.33
N LEU A 145 23.86 -1.81 -8.75
CA LEU A 145 22.88 -0.73 -8.62
C LEU A 145 23.20 0.08 -7.36
N TYR A 146 23.28 1.40 -7.52
CA TYR A 146 23.62 2.33 -6.45
C TYR A 146 22.49 3.31 -6.25
N GLU A 147 22.02 3.42 -5.02
CA GLU A 147 21.28 4.59 -4.60
C GLU A 147 22.28 5.73 -4.34
N VAL A 148 22.15 6.84 -5.05
CA VAL A 148 23.16 7.94 -5.10
C VAL A 148 23.42 8.61 -3.73
N THR A 149 22.67 8.26 -2.68
CA THR A 149 22.83 8.78 -1.31
C THR A 149 23.89 8.07 -0.45
N GLY A 150 24.66 7.13 -1.00
CA GLY A 150 25.94 6.72 -0.40
C GLY A 150 25.92 5.40 0.39
N ASP A 151 24.77 4.75 0.52
CA ASP A 151 24.71 3.39 1.06
C ASP A 151 24.66 2.37 -0.08
N ARG A 152 25.59 1.40 -0.04
CA ARG A 152 25.61 0.26 -0.96
C ARG A 152 24.40 -0.62 -0.70
N ILE A 153 23.37 -0.50 -1.53
CA ILE A 153 22.30 -1.50 -1.59
C ILE A 153 22.66 -2.51 -2.68
N ILE A 154 23.25 -3.63 -2.27
CA ILE A 154 23.41 -4.78 -3.16
C ILE A 154 22.05 -5.49 -3.20
N VAL A 155 21.33 -5.42 -4.33
CA VAL A 155 20.12 -6.23 -4.54
C VAL A 155 20.58 -7.61 -5.03
N PRO A 156 20.44 -8.68 -4.23
CA PRO A 156 20.87 -10.02 -4.64
C PRO A 156 20.01 -10.51 -5.83
N GLY A 157 20.64 -11.04 -6.87
CA GLY A 157 19.95 -11.64 -8.02
C GLY A 157 19.73 -10.73 -9.24
N LEU A 158 20.20 -9.48 -9.22
CA LEU A 158 20.26 -8.62 -10.40
C LEU A 158 21.67 -8.66 -10.99
N GLU A 159 21.89 -9.54 -11.97
CA GLU A 159 23.15 -9.52 -12.73
C GLU A 159 23.19 -8.26 -13.60
N PRO A 160 24.25 -7.44 -13.52
CA PRO A 160 24.34 -6.16 -14.24
C PRO A 160 24.15 -6.28 -15.75
N GLU A 161 24.71 -7.36 -16.30
CA GLU A 161 24.66 -7.69 -17.73
C GLU A 161 23.22 -7.97 -18.18
N SER A 162 22.41 -8.60 -17.34
CA SER A 162 20.99 -8.88 -17.61
C SER A 162 20.15 -7.59 -17.66
N VAL A 163 20.45 -6.62 -16.79
CA VAL A 163 19.77 -5.32 -16.74
C VAL A 163 20.15 -4.46 -17.94
N LEU A 164 21.45 -4.40 -18.28
CA LEU A 164 21.94 -3.64 -19.44
C LEU A 164 21.40 -4.21 -20.75
N THR A 165 21.35 -5.53 -20.88
CA THR A 165 20.78 -6.21 -22.04
C THR A 165 19.28 -5.95 -22.13
N SER A 166 18.54 -6.04 -21.03
CA SER A 166 17.10 -5.74 -20.99
C SER A 166 16.78 -4.28 -21.34
N LEU A 167 17.62 -3.32 -20.92
CA LEU A 167 17.47 -1.90 -21.29
C LEU A 167 17.75 -1.66 -22.78
N ALA A 168 18.79 -2.28 -23.33
CA ALA A 168 19.12 -2.21 -24.75
C ALA A 168 18.04 -2.87 -25.61
N ASP A 169 17.55 -4.04 -25.19
CA ASP A 169 16.46 -4.76 -25.85
C ASP A 169 15.15 -3.98 -25.78
N ARG A 170 14.83 -3.36 -24.63
CA ARG A 170 13.66 -2.48 -24.49
C ARG A 170 13.74 -1.24 -25.38
N ALA A 171 14.92 -0.63 -25.49
CA ALA A 171 15.16 0.45 -26.45
C ALA A 171 15.06 0.00 -27.91
N ALA A 172 15.34 -1.28 -28.18
CA ALA A 172 15.19 -1.93 -29.48
C ALA A 172 13.80 -2.56 -29.71
N GLY A 173 12.83 -2.39 -28.79
CA GLY A 173 11.49 -2.94 -28.91
C GLY A 173 11.37 -4.47 -28.71
N ARG A 174 12.42 -5.10 -28.18
CA ARG A 174 12.47 -6.52 -27.83
C ARG A 174 12.25 -6.64 -26.32
N PHE A 175 11.18 -7.28 -25.87
CA PHE A 175 10.93 -7.46 -24.44
C PHE A 175 11.23 -8.90 -24.04
N SER A 176 12.29 -9.09 -23.26
CA SER A 176 12.50 -10.30 -22.47
C SER A 176 12.32 -9.94 -20.99
N PRO A 177 11.45 -10.63 -20.24
CA PRO A 177 11.40 -10.48 -18.80
C PRO A 177 12.77 -10.85 -18.20
N LEU A 178 13.21 -10.12 -17.17
CA LEU A 178 14.41 -10.51 -16.43
C LEU A 178 14.21 -11.93 -15.87
N PRO A 179 15.24 -12.80 -15.93
CA PRO A 179 15.15 -14.14 -15.38
C PRO A 179 14.84 -14.05 -13.88
N ASN A 180 13.87 -14.83 -13.44
CA ASN A 180 13.43 -14.84 -12.05
C ASN A 180 14.53 -15.50 -11.19
N PRO A 181 15.13 -14.81 -10.20
CA PRO A 181 16.23 -15.36 -9.40
C PRO A 181 15.82 -16.55 -8.51
N GLY A 182 14.53 -16.88 -8.45
CA GLY A 182 14.01 -18.08 -7.76
C GLY A 182 13.74 -19.29 -8.66
N ALA A 183 14.07 -19.23 -9.96
CA ALA A 183 14.02 -20.40 -10.82
C ALA A 183 15.34 -21.18 -10.68
N GLU A 184 15.51 -21.89 -9.56
CA GLU A 184 16.50 -22.96 -9.52
C GLU A 184 16.21 -23.94 -10.65
N SER A 185 17.19 -24.03 -11.54
CA SER A 185 17.28 -24.97 -12.64
C SER A 185 17.34 -26.38 -12.07
N ASP A 186 16.20 -27.10 -12.08
CA ASP A 186 16.21 -28.56 -12.09
C ASP A 186 16.80 -29.04 -13.43
N ARG A 187 18.14 -29.08 -13.51
CA ARG A 187 18.91 -29.83 -14.52
C ARG A 187 20.27 -30.25 -13.96
#